data_AF-A0A6L8E2F8-F1
#
_entry.id   AF-A0A6L8E2F8-F1
#
_cell.length_a   1.000
_cell.length_b   1.000
_cell.length_c   1.000
_cell.angle_alpha   90.00
_cell.angle_beta   90.00
_cell.angle_gamma   90.00
#
_symmetry.space_group_name_H-M   'P 1'
#
loop_
_entity.id
_entity.type
_entity.pdbx_description
1 polymer ?
#
loop_
_entity_poly.entity_id
_entity_poly.type
_entity_poly.pdbx_seq_one_letter_code
_entity_poly.pdbx_strand_id
1 'polypeptide(L)' 'MRVVELGEGVAVPYAGKLLAETGADVAKVEPPGGDGARRAGPFPGDRPDPEASALFHYQN' A
#
# COMPACT_ATOMS: atom_id res chain seq x y z
N MET A 1 -4.34 -1.89 -18.82
CA MET A 1 -4.78 -0.54 -18.36
C MET A 1 -3.70 0.04 -17.47
N ARG A 2 -3.49 1.36 -17.45
CA ARG A 2 -2.52 2.02 -16.55
C ARG A 2 -3.27 2.90 -15.55
N VAL A 3 -2.93 2.78 -14.27
CA VAL A 3 -3.60 3.49 -13.16
C VAL A 3 -2.56 4.16 -12.29
N VAL A 4 -2.84 5.39 -11.86
CA VAL A 4 -2.02 6.11 -10.90
C VAL A 4 -2.82 6.19 -9.60
N GLU A 5 -2.31 5.56 -8.54
CA GLU A 5 -2.90 5.57 -7.21
C GLU A 5 -2.28 6.71 -6.38
N LEU A 6 -3.10 7.70 -6.02
CA LEU A 6 -2.68 8.89 -5.27
C LEU A 6 -3.19 8.93 -3.82
N GLY A 7 -4.01 7.95 -3.42
CA GLY A 7 -4.67 7.95 -2.12
C GLY A 7 -3.95 7.09 -1.08
N GLU A 8 -4.21 7.40 0.17
CA GLU A 8 -3.77 6.65 1.34
C GLU A 8 -4.98 6.03 2.08
N GLY A 9 -4.71 5.34 3.20
CA GLY A 9 -5.74 4.68 4.00
C GLY A 9 -5.99 3.27 3.52
N VAL A 10 -7.26 2.83 3.51
CA VAL A 10 -7.63 1.44 3.15
C VAL A 10 -8.36 1.36 1.82
N ALA A 11 -9.31 2.27 1.59
CA ALA A 11 -10.23 2.14 0.46
C ALA A 11 -9.51 2.29 -0.89
N VAL A 12 -8.60 3.25 -1.01
CA VAL A 12 -7.91 3.54 -2.28
C VAL A 12 -6.86 2.47 -2.62
N PRO A 13 -5.94 2.09 -1.72
CA PRO A 13 -4.99 1.02 -2.00
C PRO A 13 -5.68 -0.33 -2.27
N TYR A 14 -6.75 -0.64 -1.56
CA TYR A 14 -7.51 -1.87 -1.83
C TYR A 14 -8.17 -1.87 -3.22
N ALA A 15 -8.69 -0.73 -3.68
CA ALA A 15 -9.18 -0.60 -5.05
C ALA A 15 -8.04 -0.75 -6.08
N GLY A 16 -6.88 -0.13 -5.82
CA GLY A 16 -5.66 -0.28 -6.62
C GLY A 16 -5.24 -1.75 -6.75
N LYS A 17 -5.20 -2.48 -5.63
CA LYS A 17 -4.96 -3.93 -5.60
C LYS A 17 -5.92 -4.71 -6.49
N LEU A 18 -7.23 -4.52 -6.36
CA LEU A 18 -8.22 -5.25 -7.18
C LEU A 18 -8.04 -4.98 -8.68
N LEU A 19 -7.65 -3.75 -9.04
CA LEU A 19 -7.31 -3.41 -10.43
C LEU A 19 -6.01 -4.10 -10.87
N ALA A 20 -4.99 -4.14 -10.01
CA ALA A 20 -3.73 -4.84 -10.30
C ALA A 20 -3.95 -6.35 -10.47
N GLU A 21 -4.73 -6.98 -9.59
CA GLU A 21 -5.08 -8.40 -9.64
C GLU A 21 -5.87 -8.77 -10.92
N THR A 22 -6.58 -7.81 -11.51
CA THR A 22 -7.27 -7.97 -12.80
C THR A 22 -6.43 -7.59 -14.02
N GLY A 23 -5.13 -7.33 -13.83
CA GLY A 23 -4.16 -7.10 -14.91
C GLY A 23 -3.90 -5.64 -15.27
N ALA A 24 -4.30 -4.69 -14.42
CA ALA A 24 -3.86 -3.31 -14.56
C ALA A 24 -2.41 -3.14 -14.08
N ASP A 25 -1.69 -2.21 -14.71
CA ASP A 25 -0.41 -1.70 -14.23
C ASP A 25 -0.71 -0.49 -13.33
N VAL A 26 -0.51 -0.66 -12.02
CA VAL A 26 -0.89 0.31 -10.99
C VAL A 26 0.37 0.88 -10.35
N ALA A 27 0.58 2.19 -10.54
CA ALA A 27 1.68 2.91 -9.91
C ALA A 27 1.15 3.71 -8.71
N LYS A 28 1.56 3.33 -7.50
CA LYS A 28 1.31 4.11 -6.30
C LYS A 28 2.30 5.27 -6.18
N VAL A 29 1.76 6.48 -6.00
CA VAL A 29 2.56 7.67 -5.73
C VAL A 29 2.47 7.97 -4.25
N GLU A 30 3.61 7.87 -3.57
CA GLU A 30 3.70 8.13 -2.14
C GLU A 30 4.24 9.55 -1.87
N PRO A 31 3.81 10.20 -0.78
CA PRO A 31 4.41 11.46 -0.37
C PRO A 31 5.86 11.27 0.09
N PRO A 32 6.63 12.38 0.24
CA PRO A 32 7.92 12.34 0.92
C PRO A 32 7.76 11.74 2.33
N GLY A 33 8.42 10.61 2.60
CA GLY A 33 8.30 9.85 3.85
C GLY A 33 7.42 8.59 3.76
N GLY A 34 6.83 8.32 2.60
CA GLY A 34 6.06 7.10 2.34
C GLY A 34 4.65 7.09 2.93
N ASP A 35 3.82 6.18 2.43
CA ASP A 35 2.43 5.98 2.85
C ASP A 35 2.36 5.71 4.36
N GLY A 36 1.37 6.32 5.04
CA GLY A 36 1.13 6.11 6.47
C GLY A 36 0.99 4.63 6.87
N ALA A 37 0.43 3.79 6.00
CA ALA A 37 0.26 2.36 6.23
C ALA A 37 1.60 1.63 6.40
N ARG A 38 2.72 2.12 5.82
CA ARG A 38 4.06 1.55 6.08
C ARG A 38 4.41 1.54 7.57
N ARG A 39 3.89 2.50 8.34
CA ARG A 39 4.09 2.61 9.79
C ARG A 39 2.94 2.04 10.62
N ALA A 40 1.93 1.46 9.98
CA ALA A 40 0.84 0.79 10.65
C ALA A 40 1.18 -0.69 10.83
N GLY A 41 1.07 -1.18 12.07
CA GLY A 41 1.20 -2.60 12.36
C GLY A 41 0.04 -3.44 11.78
N PRO A 42 0.07 -4.77 11.96
CA PRO A 42 1.08 -5.49 12.72
C PRO A 42 2.43 -5.59 11.99
N PHE A 43 3.50 -5.77 12.76
CA PHE A 43 4.86 -5.98 12.27
C PHE A 43 5.39 -7.34 12.74
N PRO A 44 6.28 -7.99 11.99
CA PRO A 44 6.97 -9.19 12.44
C PRO A 44 7.66 -8.98 13.80
N GLY A 45 7.28 -9.80 14.79
CA GLY A 45 7.85 -9.74 16.14
C GLY A 45 7.61 -8.42 16.87
N ASP A 46 6.52 -7.69 16.53
CA ASP A 46 6.14 -6.40 17.12
C ASP A 46 7.23 -5.31 17.01
N ARG A 47 8.11 -5.42 16.00
CA ARG A 47 9.16 -4.44 15.72
C ARG A 47 8.76 -3.53 14.56
N PRO A 48 8.52 -2.22 14.79
CA PRO A 48 8.18 -1.30 13.71
C PRO A 48 9.26 -1.26 12.63
N ASP A 49 8.86 -1.53 11.40
CA ASP A 49 9.68 -1.46 10.20
C ASP A 49 8.80 -1.02 9.02
N PRO A 50 9.06 0.15 8.40
CA PRO A 50 8.32 0.64 7.25
C PRO A 50 8.22 -0.35 6.08
N GLU A 51 9.20 -1.24 5.93
CA GLU A 51 9.25 -2.24 4.87
C GLU A 51 8.65 -3.58 5.29
N ALA A 52 8.12 -3.70 6.51
CA ALA A 52 7.52 -4.94 7.02
C ALA A 52 6.11 -4.75 7.60
N SER A 53 5.42 -3.66 7.28
CA SER A 53 4.01 -3.49 7.64
C SER A 53 3.13 -4.50 6.93
N ALA A 54 2.44 -5.35 7.69
CA ALA A 54 1.48 -6.29 7.13
C ALA A 54 0.29 -5.56 6.46
N LEU A 55 -0.11 -4.40 6.99
CA LEU A 55 -1.21 -3.62 6.42
C LEU A 55 -0.83 -3.09 5.03
N PHE A 56 0.38 -2.56 4.88
CA PHE A 56 0.86 -2.03 3.60
C PHE A 56 1.02 -3.14 2.56
N HIS A 57 1.70 -4.24 2.91
CA HIS A 57 1.91 -5.40 2.04
C HIS A 57 0.64 -6.14 1.64
N TYR A 58 -0.41 -6.09 2.47
CA TYR A 58 -1.68 -6.70 2.08
C TYR A 58 -2.35 -5.93 0.94
N GLN A 59 -2.12 -4.62 0.86
CA GLN A 59 -2.83 -3.71 -0.03
C GLN A 59 -2.03 -3.36 -1.29
N ASN A 60 -0.72 -3.59 -1.32
CA ASN A 60 0.19 -3.22 -2.40
C ASN A 60 1.22 -4.32 -2.62
#